data_AF-A0AA39HYR8-F1
#
_entry.id   AF-A0AA39HYR8-F1
#
_cell.length_a   1.000
_cell.length_b   1.000
_cell.length_c   1.000
_cell.angle_alpha   90.00
_cell.angle_beta   90.00
_cell.angle_gamma   90.00
#
_symmetry.space_group_name_H-M   'P 1'
#
loop_
_entity.id
_entity.type
_entity.pdbx_description
1 polymer ?
#
loop_
_entity_poly.entity_id
_entity_poly.type
_entity_poly.pdbx_seq_one_letter_code
_entity_poly.pdbx_strand_id
1 'polypeptide(L)'
;MDSIPLHFVESLFRTLFYHTILNARDLPGYFGSFAGAYAENRCNRLLYIEDNAVTEEQHFMYSTRAYGNFAPVAAKYVAVVEIHLLDDNDEEIEEKLSDRIRHPCEEYDLIIKSSSVSKHWIEWACSWKRLTNLSICEKPGKTLSELCEKLIERNRLATFQIYYHDCDVYEMDIITRLLCQEQFKTLFLLGTGGFPVLLDFWTDNAKSLAGKRISFQDASPQEVSSLFEGKLALCSDEECDSLRKNHHFFYRTLFRKPPKPFKFLVSPNMEDHAVYVFFDCSRLTDDQKEAEFLEEIDDFVVFFG
;
A
#
# COMPACT_ATOMS: atom_id res chain seq x y z
N MET A 1 -6.78 -31.36 -12.26
CA MET A 1 -6.03 -30.47 -11.36
C MET A 1 -5.69 -31.17 -10.04
N ASP A 2 -6.30 -32.31 -9.74
CA ASP A 2 -6.20 -32.94 -8.42
C ASP A 2 -4.89 -33.67 -8.11
N SER A 3 -3.93 -33.63 -9.03
CA SER A 3 -2.58 -34.16 -8.86
C SER A 3 -1.62 -33.17 -8.19
N ILE A 4 -2.04 -31.92 -7.97
CA ILE A 4 -1.18 -30.90 -7.35
C ILE A 4 -1.16 -31.13 -5.84
N PRO A 5 0.02 -31.19 -5.19
CA PRO A 5 0.10 -31.40 -3.75
C PRO A 5 -0.67 -30.36 -2.93
N LEU A 6 -1.38 -30.81 -1.90
CA LEU A 6 -2.21 -29.96 -1.05
C LEU A 6 -1.44 -28.77 -0.44
N HIS A 7 -0.20 -29.01 0.00
CA HIS A 7 0.64 -27.98 0.61
C HIS A 7 0.96 -26.84 -0.37
N PHE A 8 1.11 -27.15 -1.67
CA PHE A 8 1.33 -26.14 -2.70
C PHE A 8 0.10 -25.26 -2.85
N VAL A 9 -1.09 -25.88 -2.85
CA VAL A 9 -2.37 -25.19 -2.98
C VAL A 9 -2.60 -24.26 -1.78
N GLU A 10 -2.36 -24.77 -0.57
CA GLU A 10 -2.42 -23.93 0.64
C GLU A 10 -1.43 -22.77 0.58
N SER A 11 -0.17 -23.03 0.20
CA SER A 11 0.85 -21.99 0.06
C SER A 11 0.48 -20.94 -0.99
N LEU A 12 -0.13 -21.37 -2.10
CA LEU A 12 -0.60 -20.47 -3.16
C LEU A 12 -1.71 -19.56 -2.63
N PHE A 13 -2.75 -20.10 -1.98
CA PHE A 13 -3.86 -19.28 -1.47
C PHE A 13 -3.47 -18.31 -0.35
N ARG A 14 -2.36 -18.57 0.37
CA ARG A 14 -1.79 -17.59 1.31
C ARG A 14 -1.29 -16.34 0.60
N THR A 15 -0.60 -16.48 -0.52
CA THR A 15 0.04 -15.37 -1.24
C THR A 15 -0.88 -14.68 -2.25
N LEU A 16 -1.98 -15.33 -2.65
CA LEU A 16 -2.95 -14.70 -3.56
C LEU A 16 -3.67 -13.52 -2.91
N PHE A 17 -3.90 -12.49 -3.73
CA PHE A 17 -4.75 -11.37 -3.35
C PHE A 17 -6.20 -11.81 -3.19
N TYR A 18 -6.89 -11.15 -2.26
CA TYR A 18 -8.25 -11.52 -1.88
C TYR A 18 -9.23 -11.59 -3.07
N HIS A 19 -9.14 -10.68 -4.04
CA HIS A 19 -10.01 -10.74 -5.23
C HIS A 19 -9.74 -11.97 -6.11
N THR A 20 -8.48 -12.41 -6.22
CA THR A 20 -8.12 -13.63 -6.94
C THR A 20 -8.67 -14.85 -6.22
N ILE A 21 -8.63 -14.84 -4.88
CA ILE A 21 -9.25 -15.88 -4.06
C ILE A 21 -10.76 -15.95 -4.31
N LEU A 22 -11.45 -14.80 -4.36
CA LEU A 22 -12.88 -14.75 -4.68
C LEU A 22 -13.20 -15.37 -6.03
N ASN A 23 -12.45 -15.01 -7.08
CA ASN A 23 -12.67 -15.57 -8.43
C ASN A 23 -12.35 -17.08 -8.49
N ALA A 24 -11.40 -17.54 -7.67
CA ALA A 24 -11.02 -18.95 -7.61
C ALA A 24 -12.08 -19.83 -6.92
N ARG A 25 -13.09 -19.26 -6.24
CA ARG A 25 -14.19 -20.02 -5.60
C ARG A 25 -14.99 -20.84 -6.59
N ASP A 26 -15.11 -20.35 -7.83
CA ASP A 26 -15.90 -20.99 -8.88
C ASP A 26 -15.15 -22.15 -9.56
N LEU A 27 -13.88 -22.39 -9.20
CA LEU A 27 -13.11 -23.51 -9.72
C LEU A 27 -13.63 -24.83 -9.15
N PRO A 28 -13.73 -25.91 -9.95
CA PRO A 28 -14.19 -27.20 -9.47
C PRO A 28 -13.17 -27.88 -8.54
N GLY A 29 -13.65 -28.82 -7.73
CA GLY A 29 -12.82 -29.67 -6.87
C GLY A 29 -12.25 -28.91 -5.68
N TYR A 30 -11.10 -29.36 -5.17
CA TYR A 30 -10.55 -28.78 -3.94
C TYR A 30 -10.08 -27.33 -4.13
N PHE A 31 -9.71 -26.88 -5.34
CA PHE A 31 -9.27 -25.50 -5.56
C PHE A 31 -10.36 -24.49 -5.17
N GLY A 32 -11.60 -24.70 -5.64
CA GLY A 32 -12.74 -23.86 -5.24
C GLY A 32 -13.06 -24.00 -3.75
N SER A 33 -12.93 -25.21 -3.18
CA SER A 33 -13.12 -25.41 -1.74
C SER A 33 -12.10 -24.64 -0.89
N PHE A 34 -10.81 -24.68 -1.26
CA PHE A 34 -9.76 -23.90 -0.60
C PHE A 34 -9.96 -22.40 -0.78
N ALA A 35 -10.27 -21.96 -2.01
CA ALA A 35 -10.60 -20.58 -2.29
C ALA A 35 -11.77 -20.09 -1.45
N GLY A 36 -12.84 -20.90 -1.30
CA GLY A 36 -13.98 -20.60 -0.45
C GLY A 36 -13.59 -20.46 1.02
N ALA A 37 -12.85 -21.44 1.56
CA ALA A 37 -12.37 -21.41 2.94
C ALA A 37 -11.48 -20.19 3.23
N TYR A 38 -10.55 -19.87 2.32
CA TYR A 38 -9.72 -18.67 2.42
C TYR A 38 -10.55 -17.39 2.27
N ALA A 39 -11.50 -17.32 1.34
CA ALA A 39 -12.35 -16.15 1.18
C ALA A 39 -13.14 -15.83 2.45
N GLU A 40 -13.65 -16.86 3.13
CA GLU A 40 -14.46 -16.70 4.33
C GLU A 40 -13.64 -16.34 5.57
N ASN A 41 -12.45 -16.93 5.70
CA ASN A 41 -11.65 -16.87 6.94
C ASN A 41 -10.42 -15.96 6.85
N ARG A 42 -10.04 -15.47 5.66
CA ARG A 42 -8.85 -14.61 5.52
C ARG A 42 -9.04 -13.33 6.32
N CYS A 43 -8.03 -13.00 7.10
CA CYS A 43 -8.03 -11.82 7.95
C CYS A 43 -6.65 -11.17 8.06
N ASN A 44 -6.64 -9.93 8.52
CA ASN A 44 -5.46 -9.33 9.13
C ASN A 44 -5.62 -9.38 10.64
N ARG A 45 -4.51 -9.59 11.35
CA ARG A 45 -4.46 -9.51 12.81
C ARG A 45 -3.82 -8.18 13.18
N LEU A 46 -4.52 -7.38 13.97
CA LEU A 46 -4.09 -6.05 14.38
C LEU A 46 -3.69 -6.09 15.85
N LEU A 47 -2.51 -5.57 16.17
CA LEU A 47 -2.00 -5.44 17.53
C LEU A 47 -1.72 -3.98 17.81
N TYR A 48 -2.36 -3.42 18.82
CA TYR A 48 -2.10 -2.07 19.31
C TYR A 48 -1.18 -2.18 20.52
N ILE A 49 -0.06 -1.47 20.47
CA ILE A 49 1.01 -1.55 21.46
C ILE A 49 1.23 -0.17 22.05
N GLU A 50 1.11 -0.09 23.36
CA GLU A 50 1.29 1.11 24.18
C GLU A 50 1.97 0.68 25.47
N ASP A 51 2.91 1.47 25.97
CA ASP A 51 3.69 1.14 27.17
C ASP A 51 4.31 -0.27 27.12
N ASN A 52 4.86 -0.64 25.95
CA ASN A 52 5.46 -1.94 25.65
C ASN A 52 4.54 -3.16 25.94
N ALA A 53 3.22 -2.96 25.88
CA ALA A 53 2.23 -4.00 26.07
C ALA A 53 1.15 -3.96 24.99
N VAL A 54 0.58 -5.12 24.64
CA VAL A 54 -0.58 -5.16 23.74
C VAL A 54 -1.81 -4.72 24.52
N THR A 55 -2.32 -3.53 24.23
CA THR A 55 -3.53 -2.95 24.84
C THR A 55 -4.80 -3.41 24.14
N GLU A 56 -4.73 -3.60 22.83
CA GLU A 56 -5.85 -4.08 22.03
C GLU A 56 -5.39 -5.06 20.94
N GLU A 57 -6.21 -6.07 20.68
CA GLU A 57 -6.01 -7.05 19.62
C GLU A 57 -7.31 -7.24 18.85
N GLN A 58 -7.29 -6.95 17.55
CA GLN A 58 -8.45 -7.05 16.67
C GLN A 58 -8.13 -7.91 15.44
N HIS A 59 -9.16 -8.32 14.71
CA HIS A 59 -8.99 -8.84 13.37
C HIS A 59 -9.83 -8.05 12.36
N PHE A 60 -9.28 -7.83 11.18
CA PHE A 60 -10.01 -7.33 10.02
C PHE A 60 -10.38 -8.51 9.12
N MET A 61 -11.67 -8.79 8.97
CA MET A 61 -12.16 -9.90 8.15
C MET A 61 -12.45 -9.42 6.72
N TYR A 62 -11.80 -10.01 5.72
CA TYR A 62 -12.00 -9.60 4.33
C TYR A 62 -13.41 -9.93 3.79
N SER A 63 -14.02 -11.00 4.31
CA SER A 63 -15.37 -11.44 3.94
C SER A 63 -16.46 -10.44 4.32
N THR A 64 -16.35 -9.86 5.51
CA THR A 64 -17.32 -8.90 6.05
C THR A 64 -16.88 -7.44 5.92
N ARG A 65 -15.59 -7.21 5.61
CA ARG A 65 -14.94 -5.89 5.61
C ARG A 65 -15.13 -5.14 6.92
N ALA A 66 -15.02 -5.85 8.04
CA ALA A 66 -15.25 -5.30 9.36
C ALA A 66 -14.11 -5.66 10.32
N TYR A 67 -13.86 -4.74 11.23
CA TYR A 67 -13.00 -4.94 12.41
C TYR A 67 -13.80 -5.55 13.54
N GLY A 68 -13.17 -6.37 14.36
CA GLY A 68 -13.79 -6.87 15.58
C GLY A 68 -13.00 -7.96 16.29
N ASN A 69 -13.54 -8.33 17.45
CA ASN A 69 -13.05 -9.45 18.26
C ASN A 69 -13.72 -10.73 17.79
N PHE A 70 -13.19 -11.31 16.71
CA PHE A 70 -13.67 -12.57 16.17
C PHE A 70 -13.12 -13.76 16.97
N ALA A 71 -13.75 -14.93 16.80
CA ALA A 71 -13.20 -16.18 17.33
C ALA A 71 -11.78 -16.41 16.78
N PRO A 72 -10.89 -17.11 17.51
CA PRO A 72 -9.54 -17.37 17.05
C PRO A 72 -9.52 -17.96 15.64
N VAL A 73 -8.87 -17.25 14.72
CA VAL A 73 -8.70 -17.70 13.34
C VAL A 73 -7.45 -18.56 13.27
N ALA A 74 -7.51 -19.66 12.51
CA ALA A 74 -6.33 -20.49 12.29
C ALA A 74 -5.22 -19.67 11.60
N ALA A 75 -3.99 -19.78 12.09
CA ALA A 75 -2.84 -18.99 11.62
C ALA A 75 -2.66 -18.99 10.10
N LYS A 76 -3.05 -20.06 9.40
CA LYS A 76 -2.95 -20.16 7.94
C LYS A 76 -3.84 -19.20 7.14
N TYR A 77 -4.84 -18.58 7.79
CA TYR A 77 -5.73 -17.60 7.20
C TYR A 77 -5.38 -16.15 7.56
N VAL A 78 -4.45 -15.94 8.51
CA VAL A 78 -3.93 -14.61 8.83
C VAL A 78 -2.94 -14.22 7.72
N ALA A 79 -3.34 -13.24 6.91
CA ALA A 79 -2.56 -12.75 5.78
C ALA A 79 -1.43 -11.84 6.25
N VAL A 80 -1.77 -10.87 7.09
CA VAL A 80 -0.90 -9.81 7.57
C VAL A 80 -1.03 -9.68 9.08
N VAL A 81 0.08 -9.41 9.75
CA VAL A 81 0.08 -8.91 11.13
C VAL A 81 0.41 -7.42 11.10
N GLU A 82 -0.56 -6.59 11.44
CA GLU A 82 -0.45 -5.14 11.53
C GLU A 82 -0.13 -4.76 12.98
N ILE A 83 0.97 -4.03 13.17
CA ILE A 83 1.45 -3.60 14.47
C ILE A 83 1.35 -2.09 14.54
N HIS A 84 0.42 -1.61 15.36
CA HIS A 84 0.23 -0.21 15.64
C HIS A 84 1.01 0.17 16.90
N LEU A 85 2.12 0.88 16.72
CA LEU A 85 2.88 1.47 17.83
C LEU A 85 2.26 2.81 18.19
N LEU A 86 1.67 2.86 19.38
CA LEU A 86 1.17 4.07 20.02
C LEU A 86 2.29 4.71 20.86
N ASP A 87 1.94 5.68 21.70
CA ASP A 87 2.90 6.39 22.54
C ASP A 87 3.52 5.50 23.64
N ASP A 88 4.54 6.04 24.31
CA ASP A 88 5.20 5.48 25.50
C ASP A 88 5.89 4.11 25.32
N ASN A 89 6.29 3.79 24.08
CA ASN A 89 7.03 2.56 23.76
C ASN A 89 8.56 2.75 23.88
N ASP A 90 9.06 3.19 25.04
CA ASP A 90 10.46 3.59 25.23
C ASP A 90 11.41 2.48 25.73
N GLU A 91 10.86 1.42 26.30
CA GLU A 91 11.63 0.36 26.94
C GLU A 91 12.13 -0.71 25.94
N GLU A 92 12.86 -1.69 26.47
CA GLU A 92 13.26 -2.87 25.72
C GLU A 92 12.07 -3.81 25.54
N ILE A 93 11.96 -4.41 24.35
CA ILE A 93 10.85 -5.32 24.05
C ILE A 93 11.05 -6.65 24.79
N GLU A 94 10.18 -6.90 25.76
CA GLU A 94 10.16 -8.16 26.49
C GLU A 94 9.94 -9.37 25.56
N GLU A 95 10.55 -10.51 25.90
CA GLU A 95 10.40 -11.76 25.15
C GLU A 95 8.93 -12.18 25.00
N LYS A 96 8.13 -11.98 26.06
CA LYS A 96 6.69 -12.28 26.04
C LYS A 96 5.93 -11.46 25.01
N LEU A 97 6.25 -10.17 24.86
CA LEU A 97 5.66 -9.33 23.82
C LEU A 97 6.11 -9.80 22.43
N SER A 98 7.41 -10.06 22.28
CA SER A 98 7.99 -10.59 21.05
C SER A 98 7.27 -11.87 20.59
N ASP A 99 7.06 -12.83 21.49
CA ASP A 99 6.39 -14.09 21.20
C ASP A 99 4.90 -13.91 20.87
N ARG A 100 4.22 -12.93 21.47
CA ARG A 100 2.82 -12.62 21.16
C ARG A 100 2.65 -12.05 19.75
N ILE A 101 3.63 -11.26 19.29
CA ILE A 101 3.62 -10.65 17.96
C ILE A 101 4.06 -11.65 16.89
N ARG A 102 5.04 -12.52 17.20
CA ARG A 102 5.53 -13.55 16.28
C ARG A 102 4.37 -14.40 15.78
N HIS A 103 4.21 -14.39 14.47
CA HIS A 103 3.20 -15.14 13.76
C HIS A 103 3.80 -15.72 12.46
N PRO A 104 3.41 -16.94 12.05
CA PRO A 104 3.85 -17.52 10.79
C PRO A 104 3.13 -16.92 9.55
N CYS A 105 2.74 -15.63 9.60
CA CYS A 105 2.16 -14.93 8.46
C CYS A 105 3.23 -14.61 7.42
N GLU A 106 2.80 -14.30 6.20
CA GLU A 106 3.73 -13.96 5.12
C GLU A 106 4.26 -12.53 5.22
N GLU A 107 3.50 -11.62 5.84
CA GLU A 107 3.76 -10.19 5.83
C GLU A 107 3.51 -9.57 7.21
N TYR A 108 4.35 -8.58 7.54
CA TYR A 108 4.21 -7.69 8.69
C TYR A 108 4.12 -6.25 8.21
N ASP A 109 3.21 -5.53 8.83
CA ASP A 109 2.97 -4.12 8.61
C ASP A 109 3.26 -3.39 9.91
N LEU A 110 4.13 -2.39 9.85
CA LEU A 110 4.43 -1.54 10.99
C LEU A 110 3.77 -0.18 10.78
N ILE A 111 2.88 0.21 11.70
CA ILE A 111 2.19 1.48 11.68
C ILE A 111 2.61 2.27 12.93
N ILE A 112 3.33 3.35 12.72
CA ILE A 112 3.85 4.20 13.79
C ILE A 112 2.89 5.38 13.96
N LYS A 113 2.14 5.37 15.07
CA LYS A 113 1.20 6.42 15.46
C LYS A 113 1.73 7.30 16.59
N SER A 114 3.01 7.19 16.89
CA SER A 114 3.69 7.98 17.92
C SER A 114 4.74 8.87 17.29
N SER A 115 4.92 10.06 17.88
CA SER A 115 5.99 10.99 17.56
C SER A 115 7.38 10.50 17.99
N SER A 116 7.45 9.51 18.90
CA SER A 116 8.68 8.89 19.36
C SER A 116 8.65 7.37 19.26
N VAL A 117 9.77 6.79 18.84
CA VAL A 117 9.97 5.34 18.82
C VAL A 117 11.32 5.05 19.42
N SER A 118 11.41 4.10 20.34
CA SER A 118 12.69 3.75 20.95
C SER A 118 13.63 3.10 19.94
N LYS A 119 14.93 3.21 20.19
CA LYS A 119 15.95 2.52 19.40
C LYS A 119 15.75 1.00 19.42
N HIS A 120 15.26 0.44 20.53
CA HIS A 120 14.98 -0.99 20.67
C HIS A 120 13.87 -1.43 19.70
N TRP A 121 12.78 -0.64 19.60
CA TRP A 121 11.72 -0.90 18.63
C TRP A 121 12.20 -0.84 17.19
N ILE A 122 13.04 0.12 16.85
CA ILE A 122 13.63 0.22 15.50
C ILE A 122 14.47 -1.01 15.18
N GLU A 123 15.37 -1.40 16.07
CA GLU A 123 16.24 -2.56 15.87
C GLU A 123 15.45 -3.85 15.76
N TRP A 124 14.42 -4.01 16.59
CA TRP A 124 13.54 -5.15 16.58
C TRP A 124 12.70 -5.22 15.30
N ALA A 125 12.05 -4.13 14.88
CA ALA A 125 11.31 -4.06 13.62
C ALA A 125 12.19 -4.36 12.41
N CYS A 126 13.40 -3.79 12.38
CA CYS A 126 14.37 -4.07 11.32
C CYS A 126 14.74 -5.56 11.25
N SER A 127 14.75 -6.27 12.39
CA SER A 127 15.08 -7.70 12.44
C SER A 127 14.07 -8.59 11.72
N TRP A 128 12.83 -8.13 11.53
CA TRP A 128 11.78 -8.92 10.89
C TRP A 128 12.10 -9.15 9.41
N LYS A 129 12.17 -10.43 9.03
CA LYS A 129 12.46 -10.83 7.65
C LYS A 129 11.31 -10.54 6.67
N ARG A 130 10.12 -10.30 7.21
CA ARG A 130 8.85 -10.17 6.49
C ARG A 130 8.17 -8.82 6.72
N LEU A 131 8.91 -7.82 7.21
CA LEU A 131 8.42 -6.44 7.26
C LEU A 131 8.42 -5.87 5.85
N THR A 132 7.23 -5.74 5.27
CA THR A 132 7.02 -5.33 3.88
C THR A 132 6.43 -3.93 3.78
N ASN A 133 5.68 -3.50 4.78
CA ASN A 133 4.96 -2.24 4.74
C ASN A 133 5.28 -1.41 6.00
N LEU A 134 5.55 -0.13 5.80
CA LEU A 134 5.76 0.84 6.86
C LEU A 134 4.81 2.02 6.66
N SER A 135 4.09 2.38 7.70
CA SER A 135 3.22 3.56 7.74
C SER A 135 3.62 4.47 8.89
N ILE A 136 3.74 5.76 8.62
CA ILE A 136 4.09 6.80 9.59
C ILE A 136 2.92 7.77 9.67
N CYS A 137 2.27 7.83 10.83
CA CYS A 137 1.08 8.65 11.02
C CYS A 137 1.37 10.04 11.61
N GLU A 138 2.54 10.24 12.20
CA GLU A 138 2.96 11.52 12.78
C GLU A 138 4.27 11.98 12.16
N LYS A 139 4.53 13.29 12.21
CA LYS A 139 5.76 13.84 11.64
C LYS A 139 6.98 13.22 12.35
N PRO A 140 7.91 12.57 11.63
CA PRO A 140 9.02 11.85 12.22
C PRO A 140 9.94 12.80 12.98
N GLY A 141 10.23 12.44 14.23
CA GLY A 141 11.46 12.89 14.89
C GLY A 141 12.70 12.24 14.26
N LYS A 142 13.89 12.67 14.69
CA LYS A 142 15.19 12.15 14.23
C LYS A 142 15.28 10.62 14.25
N THR A 143 14.68 9.97 15.25
CA THR A 143 14.76 8.52 15.44
C THR A 143 14.04 7.75 14.33
N LEU A 144 12.91 8.26 13.82
CA LEU A 144 12.15 7.60 12.76
C LEU A 144 12.88 7.67 11.40
N SER A 145 13.66 8.73 11.18
CA SER A 145 14.60 8.81 10.07
C SER A 145 15.61 7.65 10.08
N GLU A 146 16.15 7.30 11.26
CA GLU A 146 17.09 6.17 11.39
C GLU A 146 16.44 4.82 11.05
N LEU A 147 15.14 4.65 11.34
CA LEU A 147 14.39 3.45 10.93
C LEU A 147 14.29 3.36 9.41
N CYS A 148 13.86 4.44 8.75
CA CYS A 148 13.73 4.48 7.31
C CYS A 148 15.06 4.16 6.61
N GLU A 149 16.16 4.75 7.08
CA GLU A 149 17.52 4.47 6.56
C GLU A 149 17.89 3.00 6.69
N LYS A 150 17.71 2.40 7.88
CA LYS A 150 18.00 0.97 8.09
C LYS A 150 17.14 0.06 7.23
N LEU A 151 15.90 0.44 6.95
CA LEU A 151 14.99 -0.33 6.09
C LEU A 151 15.34 -0.18 4.61
N ILE A 152 15.78 1.02 4.19
CA ILE A 152 16.35 1.26 2.87
C ILE A 152 17.57 0.36 2.67
N GLU A 153 18.55 0.39 3.57
CA GLU A 153 19.76 -0.45 3.47
C GLU A 153 19.47 -1.94 3.33
N ARG A 154 18.35 -2.41 3.89
CA ARG A 154 17.94 -3.81 3.85
C ARG A 154 17.13 -4.20 2.60
N ASN A 155 16.68 -3.24 1.79
CA ASN A 155 15.85 -3.44 0.60
C ASN A 155 14.64 -4.36 0.87
N ARG A 156 13.87 -4.11 1.93
CA ARG A 156 12.73 -4.98 2.33
C ARG A 156 11.35 -4.36 2.11
N LEU A 157 11.26 -3.04 2.12
CA LEU A 157 9.97 -2.37 1.99
C LEU A 157 9.44 -2.47 0.57
N ALA A 158 8.19 -2.95 0.46
CA ALA A 158 7.39 -2.95 -0.76
C ALA A 158 6.43 -1.74 -0.77
N THR A 159 6.01 -1.29 0.40
CA THR A 159 5.09 -0.15 0.57
C THR A 159 5.59 0.79 1.65
N PHE A 160 5.42 2.09 1.41
CA PHE A 160 5.63 3.14 2.40
C PHE A 160 4.48 4.13 2.40
N GLN A 161 4.01 4.53 3.57
CA GLN A 161 2.89 5.44 3.73
C GLN A 161 3.19 6.53 4.75
N ILE A 162 2.83 7.77 4.40
CA ILE A 162 3.00 8.94 5.24
C ILE A 162 1.64 9.64 5.40
N TYR A 163 1.16 9.73 6.65
CA TYR A 163 -0.11 10.38 6.98
C TYR A 163 0.03 11.81 7.53
N TYR A 164 0.94 12.60 6.97
CA TYR A 164 1.01 14.04 7.24
C TYR A 164 1.35 14.81 5.95
N HIS A 165 0.89 16.07 5.87
CA HIS A 165 0.88 16.87 4.64
C HIS A 165 2.23 17.50 4.27
N ASP A 166 3.10 17.76 5.25
CA ASP A 166 4.30 18.59 5.06
C ASP A 166 5.61 17.78 5.12
N CYS A 167 5.89 17.04 4.04
CA CYS A 167 7.20 16.41 3.84
C CYS A 167 8.25 17.48 3.48
N ASP A 168 9.30 17.59 4.28
CA ASP A 168 10.45 18.43 4.05
C ASP A 168 11.47 17.78 3.11
N VAL A 169 12.55 18.51 2.83
CA VAL A 169 13.61 18.08 1.91
C VAL A 169 14.24 16.75 2.31
N TYR A 170 14.38 16.49 3.61
CA TYR A 170 15.00 15.27 4.11
C TYR A 170 14.07 14.08 3.94
N GLU A 171 12.78 14.24 4.24
CA GLU A 171 11.77 13.20 4.07
C GLU A 171 11.61 12.85 2.58
N MET A 172 11.68 13.84 1.69
CA MET A 172 11.69 13.62 0.24
C MET A 172 12.93 12.86 -0.25
N ASP A 173 14.12 13.06 0.35
CA ASP A 173 15.32 12.27 0.03
C ASP A 173 15.11 10.78 0.36
N ILE A 174 14.54 10.48 1.53
CA ILE A 174 14.19 9.11 1.93
C ILE A 174 13.21 8.49 0.93
N ILE A 175 12.14 9.21 0.58
CA ILE A 175 11.10 8.75 -0.34
C ILE A 175 11.69 8.42 -1.72
N THR A 176 12.50 9.33 -2.28
CA THR A 176 13.12 9.13 -3.60
C THR A 176 14.10 7.96 -3.62
N ARG A 177 14.86 7.75 -2.53
CA ARG A 177 15.74 6.58 -2.37
C ARG A 177 14.95 5.27 -2.29
N LEU A 178 13.84 5.22 -1.53
CA LEU A 178 12.92 4.07 -1.50
C LEU A 178 12.37 3.79 -2.90
N LEU A 179 11.92 4.83 -3.60
CA LEU A 179 11.43 4.76 -4.97
C LEU A 179 12.47 4.28 -5.97
N CYS A 180 13.77 4.26 -5.67
CA CYS A 180 14.78 3.66 -6.55
C CYS A 180 14.98 2.15 -6.33
N GLN A 181 14.42 1.56 -5.27
CA GLN A 181 14.65 0.15 -4.94
C GLN A 181 13.76 -0.77 -5.78
N GLU A 182 14.32 -1.88 -6.28
CA GLU A 182 13.61 -2.80 -7.21
C GLU A 182 12.36 -3.44 -6.59
N GLN A 183 12.44 -3.80 -5.30
CA GLN A 183 11.33 -4.43 -4.59
C GLN A 183 10.23 -3.44 -4.19
N PHE A 184 10.54 -2.14 -4.11
CA PHE A 184 9.58 -1.11 -3.71
C PHE A 184 8.53 -0.92 -4.81
N LYS A 185 7.26 -0.87 -4.41
CA LYS A 185 6.12 -0.82 -5.34
C LYS A 185 5.21 0.39 -5.11
N THR A 186 4.95 0.74 -3.85
CA THR A 186 3.83 1.63 -3.52
C THR A 186 4.22 2.69 -2.52
N LEU A 187 3.97 3.95 -2.87
CA LEU A 187 4.03 5.07 -1.96
C LEU A 187 2.61 5.63 -1.72
N PHE A 188 2.29 5.98 -0.48
CA PHE A 188 1.09 6.73 -0.13
C PHE A 188 1.49 8.02 0.59
N LEU A 189 0.97 9.16 0.14
CA LEU A 189 1.21 10.48 0.72
C LEU A 189 -0.13 11.17 0.99
N LEU A 190 -0.20 11.95 2.06
CA LEU A 190 -1.28 12.92 2.23
C LEU A 190 -0.93 14.25 1.57
N GLY A 191 -1.95 14.90 1.01
CA GLY A 191 -1.83 16.17 0.31
C GLY A 191 -1.09 16.06 -1.01
N THR A 192 -0.74 17.21 -1.59
CA THR A 192 -0.05 17.29 -2.90
C THR A 192 1.34 17.94 -2.82
N GLY A 193 1.79 18.34 -1.63
CA GLY A 193 3.03 19.10 -1.45
C GLY A 193 4.28 18.42 -2.02
N GLY A 194 4.35 17.08 -1.94
CA GLY A 194 5.46 16.30 -2.49
C GLY A 194 5.39 16.07 -4.01
N PHE A 195 4.26 16.35 -4.66
CA PHE A 195 4.06 16.00 -6.07
C PHE A 195 5.05 16.68 -7.02
N PRO A 196 5.34 17.99 -6.94
CA PRO A 196 6.29 18.64 -7.85
C PRO A 196 7.69 18.03 -7.77
N VAL A 197 8.18 17.77 -6.56
CA VAL A 197 9.50 17.15 -6.33
C VAL A 197 9.55 15.74 -6.92
N LEU A 198 8.48 14.96 -6.75
CA LEU A 198 8.39 13.60 -7.30
C LEU A 198 8.28 13.59 -8.83
N LEU A 199 7.60 14.59 -9.41
CA LEU A 199 7.49 14.75 -10.86
C LEU A 199 8.86 15.09 -11.49
N ASP A 200 9.60 16.01 -10.88
CA ASP A 200 10.96 16.35 -11.32
C ASP A 200 11.88 15.14 -11.19
N PHE A 201 11.89 14.50 -10.01
CA PHE A 201 12.67 13.28 -9.77
C PHE A 201 12.36 12.19 -10.79
N TRP A 202 11.09 12.02 -11.13
CA TRP A 202 10.67 11.03 -12.10
C TRP A 202 11.14 11.34 -13.52
N THR A 203 11.14 12.61 -13.94
CA THR A 203 11.68 13.01 -15.23
C THR A 203 13.12 12.53 -15.42
N ASP A 204 13.91 12.54 -14.34
CA ASP A 204 15.29 12.09 -14.34
C ASP A 204 15.45 10.56 -14.16
N ASN A 205 14.41 9.86 -13.69
CA ASN A 205 14.49 8.48 -13.21
C ASN A 205 13.40 7.53 -13.76
N ALA A 206 12.77 7.87 -14.89
CA ALA A 206 11.61 7.13 -15.43
C ALA A 206 11.77 5.61 -15.47
N LYS A 207 12.94 5.13 -15.91
CA LYS A 207 13.23 3.69 -15.99
C LYS A 207 13.24 2.98 -14.63
N SER A 208 13.76 3.61 -13.57
CA SER A 208 13.80 2.99 -12.23
C SER A 208 12.44 3.04 -11.52
N LEU A 209 11.56 3.92 -11.97
CA LEU A 209 10.20 4.09 -11.45
C LEU A 209 9.14 3.26 -12.18
N ALA A 210 9.48 2.65 -13.32
CA ALA A 210 8.56 1.81 -14.09
C ALA A 210 7.89 0.74 -13.21
N GLY A 211 6.56 0.68 -13.25
CA GLY A 211 5.72 -0.22 -12.47
C GLY A 211 5.50 0.17 -11.00
N LYS A 212 6.04 1.31 -10.55
CA LYS A 212 5.78 1.87 -9.22
C LYS A 212 4.56 2.77 -9.24
N ARG A 213 3.96 2.98 -8.07
CA ARG A 213 2.78 3.81 -7.90
C ARG A 213 2.91 4.75 -6.71
N ILE A 214 2.32 5.92 -6.84
CA ILE A 214 2.23 6.93 -5.80
C ILE A 214 0.76 7.31 -5.67
N SER A 215 0.18 7.07 -4.50
CA SER A 215 -1.16 7.52 -4.14
C SER A 215 -1.03 8.81 -3.36
N PHE A 216 -1.73 9.84 -3.79
CA PHE A 216 -1.95 11.06 -3.04
C PHE A 216 -3.39 11.02 -2.51
N GLN A 217 -3.55 11.33 -1.24
CA GLN A 217 -4.82 11.26 -0.52
C GLN A 217 -5.10 12.59 0.17
N ASP A 218 -6.37 12.91 0.42
CA ASP A 218 -6.77 14.12 1.15
C ASP A 218 -6.23 15.43 0.50
N ALA A 219 -6.11 15.44 -0.82
CA ALA A 219 -5.81 16.65 -1.57
C ALA A 219 -7.07 17.52 -1.67
N SER A 220 -6.94 18.84 -1.61
CA SER A 220 -8.10 19.67 -1.96
C SER A 220 -8.36 19.59 -3.48
N PRO A 221 -9.63 19.58 -3.93
CA PRO A 221 -9.92 19.58 -5.36
C PRO A 221 -9.30 20.75 -6.11
N GLN A 222 -9.17 21.91 -5.45
CA GLN A 222 -8.51 23.09 -6.04
C GLN A 222 -7.01 22.86 -6.28
N GLU A 223 -6.33 22.19 -5.36
CA GLU A 223 -4.93 21.81 -5.54
C GLU A 223 -4.78 20.81 -6.69
N VAL A 224 -5.63 19.77 -6.73
CA VAL A 224 -5.63 18.76 -7.80
C VAL A 224 -5.87 19.42 -9.16
N SER A 225 -6.90 20.28 -9.27
CA SER A 225 -7.19 21.01 -10.50
C SER A 225 -6.02 21.88 -10.93
N SER A 226 -5.45 22.68 -10.02
CA SER A 226 -4.29 23.55 -10.32
C SER A 226 -3.05 22.75 -10.73
N LEU A 227 -2.86 21.59 -10.11
CA LEU A 227 -1.73 20.71 -10.39
C LEU A 227 -1.78 20.16 -11.81
N PHE A 228 -2.98 19.83 -12.30
CA PHE A 228 -3.20 19.14 -13.56
C PHE A 228 -3.75 20.02 -14.71
N GLU A 229 -4.02 21.31 -14.47
CA GLU A 229 -4.58 22.22 -15.48
C GLU A 229 -3.75 22.22 -16.78
N GLY A 230 -4.38 21.76 -17.86
CA GLY A 230 -3.76 21.66 -19.19
C GLY A 230 -2.65 20.60 -19.33
N LYS A 231 -2.43 19.75 -18.31
CA LYS A 231 -1.36 18.73 -18.30
C LYS A 231 -1.85 17.30 -18.49
N LEU A 232 -3.17 17.07 -18.53
CA LEU A 232 -3.75 15.75 -18.71
C LEU A 232 -4.44 15.63 -20.08
N ALA A 233 -4.31 14.46 -20.69
CA ALA A 233 -5.12 14.02 -21.82
C ALA A 233 -5.80 12.69 -21.48
N LEU A 234 -7.02 12.48 -21.97
CA LEU A 234 -7.68 11.20 -21.81
C LEU A 234 -6.91 10.12 -22.58
N CYS A 235 -6.68 8.96 -21.96
CA CYS A 235 -6.07 7.83 -22.67
C CYS A 235 -6.99 7.34 -23.80
N SER A 236 -6.37 6.92 -24.90
CA SER A 236 -7.04 6.17 -25.97
C SER A 236 -7.56 4.82 -25.47
N ASP A 237 -8.49 4.20 -26.21
CA ASP A 237 -9.00 2.88 -25.85
C ASP A 237 -7.89 1.81 -25.96
N GLU A 238 -6.96 1.94 -26.92
CA GLU A 238 -5.79 1.08 -27.04
C GLU A 238 -4.83 1.19 -25.85
N GLU A 239 -4.56 2.41 -25.37
CA GLU A 239 -3.78 2.64 -24.15
C GLU A 239 -4.48 2.04 -22.93
N CYS A 240 -5.80 2.23 -22.80
CA CYS A 240 -6.59 1.63 -21.73
C CYS A 240 -6.50 0.10 -21.74
N ASP A 241 -6.61 -0.54 -22.90
CA ASP A 241 -6.55 -1.99 -23.03
C ASP A 241 -5.13 -2.53 -22.79
N SER A 242 -4.10 -1.79 -23.22
CA SER A 242 -2.70 -2.09 -22.90
C SER A 242 -2.46 -2.05 -21.39
N LEU A 243 -2.93 -0.99 -20.71
CA LEU A 243 -2.84 -0.85 -19.26
C LEU A 243 -3.56 -1.98 -18.53
N ARG A 244 -4.78 -2.32 -18.97
CA ARG A 244 -5.54 -3.43 -18.39
C ARG A 244 -4.87 -4.77 -18.61
N LYS A 245 -4.14 -4.96 -19.72
CA LYS A 245 -3.45 -6.23 -20.01
C LYS A 245 -2.15 -6.35 -19.23
N ASN A 246 -1.33 -5.31 -19.26
CA ASN A 246 0.02 -5.34 -18.68
C ASN A 246 0.02 -5.04 -17.18
N HIS A 247 -0.99 -4.31 -16.71
CA HIS A 247 -1.18 -3.91 -15.31
C HIS A 247 -2.56 -4.29 -14.81
N HIS A 248 -3.12 -5.42 -15.29
CA HIS A 248 -4.43 -5.94 -14.88
C HIS A 248 -4.62 -5.98 -13.36
N PHE A 249 -3.54 -6.33 -12.67
CA PHE A 249 -3.48 -6.39 -11.22
C PHE A 249 -3.74 -5.02 -10.56
N PHE A 250 -3.15 -3.96 -11.10
CA PHE A 250 -3.32 -2.60 -10.62
C PHE A 250 -4.77 -2.14 -10.77
N TYR A 251 -5.35 -2.36 -11.96
CA TYR A 251 -6.66 -1.82 -12.34
C TYR A 251 -7.80 -2.38 -11.46
N ARG A 252 -7.69 -3.64 -11.01
CA ARG A 252 -8.72 -4.30 -10.19
C ARG A 252 -8.53 -4.19 -8.68
N THR A 253 -7.31 -3.89 -8.21
CA THR A 253 -7.06 -3.81 -6.76
C THR A 253 -7.37 -2.45 -6.17
N LEU A 254 -7.19 -1.38 -6.95
CA LEU A 254 -7.37 -0.01 -6.46
C LEU A 254 -8.82 0.47 -6.54
N PHE A 255 -9.54 0.07 -7.59
CA PHE A 255 -10.85 0.63 -7.87
C PHE A 255 -11.90 -0.46 -7.99
N ARG A 256 -13.06 -0.24 -7.36
CA ARG A 256 -14.23 -1.11 -7.55
C ARG A 256 -14.75 -1.05 -9.00
N LYS A 257 -14.75 0.15 -9.57
CA LYS A 257 -15.04 0.45 -10.97
C LYS A 257 -13.89 1.34 -11.48
N PRO A 258 -12.92 0.78 -12.19
CA PRO A 258 -11.72 1.53 -12.54
C PRO A 258 -12.05 2.65 -13.54
N PRO A 259 -11.62 3.89 -13.28
CA PRO A 259 -11.86 5.01 -14.18
C PRO A 259 -11.07 4.87 -15.48
N LYS A 260 -11.43 5.67 -16.48
CA LYS A 260 -10.53 5.89 -17.62
C LYS A 260 -9.27 6.61 -17.10
N PRO A 261 -8.06 6.07 -17.35
CA PRO A 261 -6.83 6.76 -16.99
C PRO A 261 -6.64 8.02 -17.81
N PHE A 262 -5.97 9.00 -17.21
CA PHE A 262 -5.46 10.17 -17.89
C PHE A 262 -3.97 9.98 -18.13
N LYS A 263 -3.50 10.32 -19.33
CA LYS A 263 -2.09 10.41 -19.65
C LYS A 263 -1.60 11.80 -19.28
N PHE A 264 -0.53 11.87 -18.49
CA PHE A 264 0.09 13.15 -18.19
C PHE A 264 1.01 13.56 -19.35
N LEU A 265 0.79 14.76 -19.86
CA LEU A 265 1.50 15.37 -20.97
C LEU A 265 2.83 15.94 -20.47
N VAL A 266 3.79 15.07 -20.17
CA VAL A 266 5.17 15.51 -19.91
C VAL A 266 5.81 15.94 -21.23
N SER A 267 6.68 16.95 -21.14
CA SER A 267 7.55 17.49 -22.19
C SER A 267 7.89 16.50 -23.32
N PRO A 268 7.90 16.92 -24.59
CA PRO A 268 8.02 16.05 -25.79
C PRO A 268 9.26 15.16 -25.87
N ASN A 269 10.21 15.26 -24.94
CA ASN A 269 11.44 14.47 -24.93
C ASN A 269 11.34 13.14 -24.16
N MET A 270 10.16 12.77 -23.65
CA MET A 270 9.92 11.58 -22.82
C MET A 270 9.10 10.50 -23.56
N GLU A 271 9.41 10.23 -24.83
CA GLU A 271 8.58 9.39 -25.71
C GLU A 271 8.40 7.93 -25.21
N ASP A 272 9.34 7.41 -24.40
CA ASP A 272 9.36 6.00 -24.00
C ASP A 272 8.68 5.68 -22.66
N HIS A 273 8.29 6.69 -21.86
CA HIS A 273 7.74 6.47 -20.52
C HIS A 273 6.49 7.32 -20.27
N ALA A 274 5.33 6.66 -20.28
CA ALA A 274 4.05 7.29 -20.02
C ALA A 274 3.70 7.26 -18.53
N VAL A 275 3.06 8.35 -18.09
CA VAL A 275 2.47 8.50 -16.76
C VAL A 275 0.99 8.41 -16.92
N TYR A 276 0.41 7.67 -16.01
CA TYR A 276 -1.01 7.52 -15.95
C TYR A 276 -1.49 8.02 -14.60
N VAL A 277 -2.46 8.93 -14.64
CA VAL A 277 -3.15 9.43 -13.46
C VAL A 277 -4.53 8.78 -13.42
N PHE A 278 -4.83 8.20 -12.27
CA PHE A 278 -6.11 7.61 -11.96
C PHE A 278 -6.71 8.37 -10.79
N PHE A 279 -7.99 8.66 -10.86
CA PHE A 279 -8.70 9.37 -9.82
C PHE A 279 -9.70 8.40 -9.17
N ASP A 280 -9.88 8.43 -7.85
CA ASP A 280 -10.89 7.55 -7.24
C ASP A 280 -12.32 8.07 -7.49
N CYS A 281 -13.01 7.46 -8.46
CA CYS A 281 -14.39 7.80 -8.79
C CYS A 281 -15.43 7.04 -7.95
N SER A 282 -15.04 6.30 -6.92
CA SER A 282 -15.97 5.42 -6.18
C SER A 282 -17.11 6.18 -5.48
N ARG A 283 -16.94 7.49 -5.24
CA ARG A 283 -17.94 8.36 -4.63
C ARG A 283 -18.93 8.98 -5.63
N LEU A 284 -18.66 8.85 -6.92
CA LEU A 284 -19.43 9.54 -7.96
C LEU A 284 -20.58 8.70 -8.49
N THR A 285 -21.63 9.39 -8.91
CA THR A 285 -22.75 8.77 -9.62
C THR A 285 -22.47 8.74 -11.13
N ASP A 286 -23.06 7.79 -11.85
CA ASP A 286 -22.83 7.63 -13.30
C ASP A 286 -23.26 8.86 -14.14
N ASP A 287 -23.98 9.81 -13.55
CA ASP A 287 -24.56 10.98 -14.23
C ASP A 287 -23.70 12.26 -14.14
N GLN A 288 -22.61 12.29 -13.34
CA GLN A 288 -21.74 13.47 -13.20
C GLN A 288 -20.80 13.65 -14.40
N LYS A 289 -20.70 14.89 -14.90
CA LYS A 289 -19.84 15.21 -16.06
C LYS A 289 -18.37 15.32 -15.65
N GLU A 290 -17.49 14.93 -16.55
CA GLU A 290 -16.02 14.91 -16.39
C GLU A 290 -15.38 16.28 -16.05
N ALA A 291 -16.07 17.40 -16.30
CA ALA A 291 -15.58 18.73 -15.89
C ALA A 291 -15.94 19.09 -14.44
N GLU A 292 -17.12 18.68 -13.97
CA GLU A 292 -17.54 18.83 -12.57
C GLU A 292 -16.75 17.87 -11.65
N PHE A 293 -16.27 16.77 -12.23
CA PHE A 293 -15.47 15.74 -11.59
C PHE A 293 -14.22 16.27 -10.86
N LEU A 294 -13.38 17.08 -11.52
CA LEU A 294 -12.13 17.55 -10.92
C LEU A 294 -12.34 18.48 -9.72
N GLU A 295 -13.57 19.00 -9.53
CA GLU A 295 -13.93 19.87 -8.41
C GLU A 295 -14.31 19.09 -7.15
N GLU A 296 -14.44 17.75 -7.22
CA GLU A 296 -14.89 16.91 -6.09
C GLU A 296 -13.87 15.84 -5.66
N ILE A 297 -12.73 15.68 -6.36
CA ILE A 297 -11.76 14.61 -6.08
C ILE A 297 -10.73 15.06 -5.06
N ASP A 298 -10.55 14.23 -4.03
CA ASP A 298 -9.52 14.36 -3.00
C ASP A 298 -8.40 13.32 -3.11
N ASP A 299 -8.63 12.21 -3.83
CA ASP A 299 -7.70 11.10 -3.93
C ASP A 299 -7.33 10.76 -5.39
N PHE A 300 -6.03 10.63 -5.67
CA PHE A 300 -5.54 10.20 -6.98
C PHE A 300 -4.28 9.32 -6.89
N VAL A 301 -4.09 8.49 -7.89
CA VAL A 301 -2.95 7.58 -8.02
C VAL A 301 -2.20 7.91 -9.30
N VAL A 302 -0.90 8.15 -9.15
CA VAL A 302 0.06 8.25 -10.24
C VAL A 302 0.70 6.89 -10.44
N PHE A 303 0.67 6.40 -11.68
CA PHE A 303 1.28 5.14 -12.10
C PHE A 303 2.31 5.41 -13.19
N PHE A 304 3.49 4.83 -13.03
CA PHE A 304 4.59 4.96 -13.99
C PHE A 304 4.63 3.72 -14.89
N GLY A 305 4.29 3.90 -16.17
CA GLY A 305 4.20 2.85 -17.18
C GLY A 305 5.55 2.40 -17.76
#